data_AF-A0A1V6IYS6-F1
#
_entry.id   AF-A0A1V6IYS6-F1
#
_cell.length_a   1.000
_cell.length_b   1.000
_cell.length_c   1.000
_cell.angle_alpha   90.00
_cell.angle_beta   90.00
_cell.angle_gamma   90.00
#
_symmetry.space_group_name_H-M   'P 1'
#
loop_
_entity.id
_entity.type
_entity.pdbx_description
1 polymer ?
#
loop_
_entity_poly.entity_id
_entity_poly.type
_entity_poly.pdbx_seq_one_letter_code
_entity_poly.pdbx_strand_id
1 'polypeptide(L)' 'MEYLIILYYAFLASLLWFLVASANRVNEIDIKAPRPANVTITPDKCPSCGSELDAGVIKCGHCAALINFLR' A
#
# COMPACT_ATOMS: atom_id res chain seq x y z
N MET A 1 -50.15 -1.73 -0.49
CA MET A 1 -49.22 -0.78 -1.13
C MET A 1 -48.22 -0.23 -0.12
N GLU A 2 -48.66 0.27 1.04
CA GLU A 2 -47.77 0.86 2.05
C GLU A 2 -46.79 -0.12 2.70
N TYR A 3 -47.20 -1.38 2.93
CA TYR A 3 -46.32 -2.40 3.50
C TYR A 3 -45.11 -2.74 2.59
N LEU A 4 -45.29 -2.69 1.26
CA LEU A 4 -44.19 -2.92 0.31
C LEU A 4 -43.18 -1.78 0.35
N ILE A 5 -43.65 -0.55 0.56
CA ILE A 5 -42.80 0.63 0.68
C ILE A 5 -41.95 0.51 1.95
N ILE A 6 -42.55 0.10 3.08
CA ILE A 6 -41.84 -0.09 4.35
C ILE A 6 -40.78 -1.21 4.22
N LEU A 7 -41.13 -2.34 3.59
CA LEU A 7 -40.18 -3.45 3.35
C LEU A 7 -39.02 -3.02 2.45
N TYR A 8 -39.30 -2.21 1.42
CA TYR A 8 -38.29 -1.69 0.51
C TYR A 8 -37.27 -0.79 1.24
N TYR A 9 -37.74 0.13 2.08
CA TYR A 9 -36.84 0.99 2.86
C TYR A 9 -36.04 0.21 3.91
N ALA A 10 -36.64 -0.79 4.57
CA ALA A 10 -35.93 -1.66 5.50
C ALA A 10 -34.79 -2.44 4.79
N PHE A 11 -35.06 -2.93 3.58
CA PHE A 11 -34.07 -3.64 2.78
C PHE A 11 -32.93 -2.73 2.32
N LEU A 12 -33.25 -1.51 1.85
CA LEU A 12 -32.25 -0.49 1.49
C LEU A 12 -31.36 -0.12 2.67
N ALA A 13 -31.94 0.08 3.86
CA ALA A 13 -31.18 0.41 5.06
C ALA A 13 -30.21 -0.73 5.44
N SER A 14 -30.64 -1.98 5.32
CA SER A 14 -29.79 -3.16 5.57
C SER A 14 -28.63 -3.25 4.57
N LEU A 15 -28.88 -3.03 3.28
CA LEU A 15 -27.84 -3.03 2.24
C LEU A 15 -26.81 -1.92 2.47
N LEU A 16 -27.26 -0.70 2.77
CA LEU A 16 -26.37 0.42 3.07
C LEU A 16 -25.51 0.15 4.30
N TRP A 17 -26.11 -0.39 5.37
CA TRP A 17 -25.38 -0.80 6.57
C TRP A 17 -24.30 -1.84 6.25
N PHE A 18 -24.62 -2.84 5.43
CA PHE A 18 -23.68 -3.90 5.05
C PHE A 18 -22.48 -3.35 4.26
N LEU A 19 -22.72 -2.43 3.32
CA LEU A 19 -21.66 -1.75 2.56
C LEU A 19 -20.73 -0.96 3.49
N VAL A 20 -21.28 -0.16 4.41
CA VAL A 20 -20.48 0.61 5.37
C VAL A 20 -19.68 -0.31 6.30
N ALA A 21 -20.29 -1.39 6.80
CA ALA A 21 -19.61 -2.38 7.63
C ALA A 21 -18.45 -3.06 6.88
N SER A 22 -18.64 -3.38 5.60
CA SER A 22 -17.60 -3.98 4.76
C SER A 22 -16.43 -3.02 4.47
N ALA A 23 -16.73 -1.74 4.22
CA ALA A 23 -15.70 -0.72 4.03
C ALA A 23 -14.87 -0.47 5.31
N ASN A 24 -15.51 -0.51 6.48
CA ASN A 24 -14.80 -0.33 7.76
C ASN A 24 -13.84 -1.49 8.08
N ARG A 25 -14.13 -2.71 7.63
CA ARG A 25 -13.26 -3.89 7.81
C ARG A 25 -11.94 -3.79 7.02
N VAL A 26 -11.95 -3.14 5.86
CA VAL A 26 -10.75 -2.95 5.02
C VAL A 26 -9.80 -1.91 5.65
N ASN A 27 -10.33 -0.93 6.37
CA ASN A 27 -9.51 0.11 6.99
C ASN A 27 -8.69 -0.38 8.20
N GLU A 28 -9.05 -1.53 8.78
CA GLU A 28 -8.36 -2.08 9.96
C GLU A 28 -7.09 -2.89 9.61
N ILE A 29 -6.93 -3.32 8.35
CA ILE A 29 -5.79 -4.14 7.92
C ILE A 29 -4.60 -3.35 7.35
N ASP A 30 -4.79 -2.08 6.97
CA ASP A 30 -3.70 -1.25 6.43
C ASP A 30 -2.94 -0.44 7.50
N ILE A 31 -3.49 -0.28 8.71
CA ILE A 31 -2.87 0.51 9.80
C ILE A 31 -2.04 -0.35 10.78
N LYS A 32 -2.00 -1.67 10.59
CA LYS A 32 -1.21 -2.59 11.42
C LYS A 32 0.00 -3.21 10.73
N ALA A 33 0.46 -2.67 9.61
CA ALA A 33 1.81 -2.97 9.16
C ALA A 33 2.81 -2.32 10.15
N PRO A 34 3.58 -3.12 10.92
CA PRO A 34 4.67 -2.55 11.69
C PRO A 34 5.62 -1.86 10.71
N ARG A 35 5.90 -0.58 10.99
CA ARG A 35 6.99 0.19 10.39
C ARG A 35 8.21 -0.74 10.26
N PRO A 36 8.75 -1.03 9.06
CA PRO A 36 10.07 -1.63 8.98
C PRO A 36 11.07 -0.56 9.44
N ALA A 37 11.33 -0.54 10.74
CA ALA A 37 12.51 0.08 11.29
C ALA A 37 13.71 -0.70 10.74
N ASN A 38 14.66 0.05 10.18
CA ASN A 38 16.01 -0.40 9.91
C ASN A 38 16.18 -1.37 8.73
N VAL A 39 16.03 -0.87 7.50
CA VAL A 39 16.93 -1.33 6.44
C VAL A 39 18.22 -0.53 6.60
N THR A 40 19.14 -1.06 7.40
CA THR A 40 20.58 -0.77 7.21
C THR A 40 20.90 -1.23 5.80
N ILE A 41 20.72 -0.34 4.82
CA ILE A 41 21.23 -0.57 3.47
C ILE A 41 22.74 -0.47 3.59
N THR A 42 23.36 -1.64 3.62
CA THR A 42 24.76 -1.80 3.24
C THR A 42 24.99 -1.04 1.94
N PRO A 43 26.04 -0.20 1.82
CA PRO A 43 26.26 0.58 0.62
C PRO A 43 26.57 -0.37 -0.54
N ASP A 44 25.55 -0.76 -1.29
CA ASP A 44 25.68 -1.50 -2.53
C ASP A 44 26.29 -0.56 -3.55
N LYS A 45 27.60 -0.71 -3.79
CA LYS A 45 28.30 0.07 -4.80
C LYS A 45 27.65 -0.12 -6.16
N CYS A 46 27.65 0.92 -6.98
CA CYS A 46 27.13 0.83 -8.34
C CYS A 46 27.89 -0.25 -9.11
N PRO A 47 27.22 -1.25 -9.71
CA PRO A 47 27.91 -2.26 -10.52
C PRO A 47 28.56 -1.66 -11.77
N SER A 48 28.15 -0.45 -12.18
CA SER A 48 28.66 0.20 -13.40
C SER A 48 29.83 1.16 -13.15
N CYS A 49 29.88 1.85 -12.01
CA CYS A 49 30.93 2.86 -11.75
C CYS A 49 31.62 2.72 -10.39
N GLY A 50 31.18 1.77 -9.55
CA GLY A 50 31.75 1.51 -8.23
C GLY A 50 31.48 2.60 -7.18
N SER A 51 30.77 3.68 -7.52
CA SER A 51 30.38 4.74 -6.59
C SER A 51 29.42 4.22 -5.53
N GLU A 52 29.50 4.77 -4.33
CA GLU A 52 28.59 4.45 -3.23
C GLU A 52 27.16 4.88 -3.59
N LEU A 53 26.19 3.99 -3.42
CA LEU A 53 24.77 4.32 -3.61
C LEU A 53 24.10 4.47 -2.25
N ASP A 54 23.28 5.50 -2.17
CA ASP A 54 22.33 5.61 -1.09
C ASP A 54 21.23 4.55 -1.18
N ALA A 55 20.77 4.20 0.02
CA ALA A 55 19.68 3.30 0.33
C ALA A 55 18.44 3.54 -0.55
N GLY A 56 18.11 2.62 -1.47
CA GLY A 56 16.86 2.64 -2.25
C GLY A 56 16.89 3.49 -3.53
N VAL A 57 18.07 3.85 -4.03
CA VAL A 57 18.21 4.62 -5.27
C VAL A 57 18.11 3.72 -6.51
N ILE A 58 17.18 4.00 -7.43
CA ILE A 58 16.97 3.22 -8.67
C ILE A 58 17.96 3.63 -9.79
N LYS A 59 18.59 4.81 -9.67
CA LYS A 59 19.50 5.37 -10.66
C LYS A 59 20.75 5.98 -10.02
N CYS A 60 21.94 5.54 -10.42
CA CYS A 60 23.17 6.09 -9.88
C CYS A 60 23.33 7.57 -10.26
N GLY A 61 23.53 8.45 -9.28
CA GLY A 61 23.71 9.89 -9.51
C GLY A 61 25.00 10.25 -10.26
N HIS A 62 26.02 9.37 -10.23
CA HIS A 62 27.33 9.65 -10.83
C HIS A 62 27.44 9.18 -12.28
N CYS A 63 26.92 8.00 -12.61
CA CYS A 63 27.02 7.43 -13.98
C CYS A 63 25.68 7.37 -14.70
N ALA A 64 24.59 7.78 -14.06
CA ALA A 64 23.22 7.70 -14.56
C ALA A 64 22.75 6.26 -14.92
N ALA A 65 23.53 5.23 -14.60
CA ALA A 65 23.15 3.84 -14.83
C ALA A 65 21.98 3.43 -13.95
N LEU A 66 21.08 2.62 -14.50
CA LEU A 66 19.96 2.02 -13.79
C LEU A 66 20.45 0.86 -12.92
N ILE A 67 20.07 0.89 -11.65
CA ILE A 67 20.50 -0.06 -10.65
C ILE A 67 19.34 -1.04 -10.47
N ASN A 68 19.38 -2.14 -11.21
CA ASN A 68 18.35 -3.18 -11.07
C ASN A 68 18.61 -3.96 -9.78
N PHE A 69 17.81 -3.71 -8.75
CA PHE A 69 17.81 -4.44 -7.47
C PHE A 69 17.26 -5.88 -7.56
N LEU A 70 16.97 -6.40 -8.75
CA LEU A 70 16.60 -7.81 -8.93
C LEU A 70 17.84 -8.70 -8.94
N ARG A 71 18.26 -9.16 -7.76
CA ARG A 71 18.95 -10.44 -7.59
C ARG A 71 18.65 -11.03 -6.22
#